data_AF-A0A963X8H2-F1
#
_entry.id   AF-A0A963X8H2-F1
#
_cell.length_a   1.000
_cell.length_b   1.000
_cell.length_c   1.000
_cell.angle_alpha   90.00
_cell.angle_beta   90.00
_cell.angle_gamma   90.00
#
_symmetry.space_group_name_H-M   'P 1'
#
loop_
_entity.id
_entity.type
_entity.pdbx_description
1 polymer ?
#
loop_
_entity_poly.entity_id
_entity_poly.type
_entity_poly.pdbx_seq_one_letter_code
_entity_poly.pdbx_strand_id
1 'polypeptide(L)'
;MTARVITLDDKYTLPSGRVFLTGTQALVRLALMQSERDRAAGLNTGGFIAGYRGSPLGNVEREFGRVPGLLKQANIVFRPAVNED
;
A
#
# COMPACT_ATOMS: atom_id res chain seq x y z
N MET A 1 -7.08 18.17 25.91
CA MET A 1 -7.01 17.31 24.71
C MET A 1 -5.66 17.53 24.05
N THR A 2 -4.77 16.55 24.09
CA THR A 2 -3.49 16.61 23.36
C THR A 2 -3.76 16.33 21.88
N ALA A 3 -3.39 17.27 21.02
CA ALA A 3 -3.50 17.08 19.57
C ALA A 3 -2.51 15.99 19.14
N ARG A 4 -3.00 14.99 18.41
CA ARG A 4 -2.15 13.95 17.81
C ARG A 4 -1.27 14.59 16.72
N VAL A 5 0.02 14.26 16.73
CA VAL A 5 0.91 14.63 15.63
C VAL A 5 0.52 13.82 14.39
N ILE A 6 0.14 14.52 13.32
CA ILE A 6 -0.22 13.92 12.03
C ILE A 6 1.02 13.92 11.14
N THR A 7 1.31 12.79 10.50
CA THR A 7 2.41 12.62 9.56
C THR A 7 1.90 12.26 8.16
N LEU A 8 2.74 12.43 7.15
CA LEU A 8 2.39 12.03 5.78
C LEU A 8 2.15 10.52 5.66
N ASP A 9 2.77 9.70 6.51
CA ASP A 9 2.64 8.24 6.45
C ASP A 9 1.35 7.72 7.07
N ASP A 10 0.63 8.54 7.85
CA ASP A 10 -0.68 8.18 8.43
C ASP A 10 -1.67 7.75 7.34
N LYS A 11 -1.53 8.26 6.10
CA LYS A 11 -2.33 7.82 4.95
C LYS A 11 -2.21 6.32 4.64
N TYR A 12 -1.15 5.66 5.10
CA TYR A 12 -0.95 4.21 5.00
C TYR A 12 -1.04 3.50 6.34
N THR A 13 -0.59 4.13 7.42
CA THR A 13 -0.35 3.45 8.71
C THR A 13 -1.40 3.73 9.78
N LEU A 14 -2.25 4.75 9.63
CA LEU A 14 -3.25 5.12 10.64
C LEU A 14 -4.25 3.96 10.84
N PRO A 15 -4.36 3.34 12.03
CA PRO A 15 -5.20 2.15 12.22
C PRO A 15 -6.70 2.47 12.23
N SER A 16 -7.09 3.68 12.64
CA SER A 16 -8.49 4.09 12.74
C SER A 16 -8.66 5.60 12.63
N GLY A 17 -9.87 6.04 12.30
CA GLY A 17 -10.18 7.45 12.08
C GLY A 17 -10.17 7.81 10.60
N ARG A 18 -9.90 9.09 10.30
CA ARG A 18 -9.96 9.63 8.94
C ARG A 18 -8.57 9.92 8.40
N VAL A 19 -8.37 9.61 7.13
CA VAL A 19 -7.16 9.95 6.36
C VAL A 19 -7.59 10.59 5.04
N PHE A 20 -6.72 11.46 4.50
CA PHE A 20 -6.84 11.96 3.15
C PHE A 20 -5.87 11.20 2.24
N LEU A 21 -6.39 10.68 1.13
CA LEU A 21 -5.61 9.91 0.17
C LEU A 21 -6.21 10.05 -1.24
N THR A 22 -5.37 9.95 -2.26
CA THR A 22 -5.83 9.84 -3.66
C THR A 22 -6.34 8.42 -3.94
N GLY A 23 -7.03 8.23 -5.08
CA GLY A 23 -7.46 6.88 -5.50
C GLY A 23 -6.29 5.90 -5.68
N THR A 24 -5.13 6.36 -6.17
CA THR A 24 -3.94 5.50 -6.32
C THR A 24 -3.32 5.13 -4.98
N GLN A 25 -3.30 6.06 -4.03
CA GLN A 25 -2.87 5.80 -2.65
C GLN A 25 -3.83 4.84 -1.94
N ALA A 26 -5.13 4.89 -2.28
CA ALA A 26 -6.13 3.96 -1.75
C ALA A 26 -5.79 2.51 -2.09
N LEU A 27 -5.33 2.25 -3.33
CA LEU A 27 -4.94 0.91 -3.77
C LEU A 27 -3.72 0.38 -3.01
N VAL A 28 -2.72 1.23 -2.77
CA VAL A 28 -1.57 0.88 -1.92
C VAL A 28 -2.03 0.55 -0.50
N ARG A 29 -2.86 1.42 0.10
CA ARG A 29 -3.39 1.20 1.44
C ARG A 29 -4.23 -0.08 1.52
N LEU A 30 -5.03 -0.38 0.49
CA LEU A 30 -5.85 -1.59 0.43
C LEU A 30 -4.99 -2.86 0.51
N ALA A 31 -3.87 -2.91 -0.24
CA ALA A 31 -2.94 -4.04 -0.19
C ALA A 31 -2.32 -4.23 1.21
N LEU A 32 -1.89 -3.13 1.84
CA LEU A 32 -1.37 -3.16 3.22
C LEU A 32 -2.44 -3.63 4.21
N MET A 33 -3.67 -3.13 4.09
CA MET A 33 -4.80 -3.52 4.94
C MET A 33 -5.17 -4.99 4.77
N GLN A 34 -5.02 -5.57 3.58
CA GLN A 34 -5.23 -6.99 3.38
C GLN A 34 -4.22 -7.82 4.17
N SER A 35 -2.92 -7.47 4.09
CA SER A 35 -1.87 -8.14 4.90
C SER A 35 -2.14 -8.03 6.40
N GLU A 36 -2.57 -6.86 6.89
CA GLU A 36 -2.94 -6.69 8.29
C GLU A 36 -4.16 -7.53 8.70
N ARG A 37 -5.17 -7.68 7.82
CA ARG A 37 -6.32 -8.55 8.06
C ARG A 37 -5.91 -10.02 8.13
N ASP A 38 -5.05 -10.46 7.22
CA ASP A 38 -4.55 -11.83 7.20
C ASP A 38 -3.76 -12.14 8.48
N ARG A 39 -2.89 -11.21 8.92
CA ARG A 39 -2.16 -11.33 10.19
C ARG A 39 -3.10 -11.39 11.39
N ALA A 40 -4.14 -10.56 11.40
CA ALA A 40 -5.15 -10.58 12.47
C ALA A 40 -5.94 -11.90 12.50
N ALA A 41 -6.09 -12.56 11.36
CA ALA A 41 -6.68 -13.90 11.25
C ALA A 41 -5.69 -15.04 11.56
N GLY A 42 -4.43 -14.73 11.90
CA GLY A 42 -3.38 -15.72 12.19
C GLY A 42 -2.78 -16.37 10.94
N LEU A 43 -2.98 -15.80 9.76
CA LEU A 43 -2.44 -16.31 8.50
C LEU A 43 -1.04 -15.73 8.24
N ASN A 44 -0.16 -16.55 7.68
CA ASN A 44 1.15 -16.13 7.18
C ASN A 44 1.11 -15.98 5.65
N THR A 45 0.48 -14.91 5.17
CA THR A 45 0.33 -14.65 3.74
C THR A 45 1.47 -13.79 3.19
N GLY A 46 1.74 -13.95 1.90
CA GLY A 46 2.62 -13.07 1.13
C GLY A 46 1.81 -12.41 0.02
N GLY A 47 2.03 -11.12 -0.19
CA GLY A 47 1.47 -10.38 -1.31
C GLY A 47 2.45 -10.33 -2.48
N PHE A 48 1.94 -10.46 -3.70
CA PHE A 48 2.72 -10.21 -4.91
C PHE A 48 1.93 -9.28 -5.82
N ILE A 49 2.55 -8.16 -6.18
CA ILE A 49 1.96 -7.14 -7.04
C ILE A 49 2.90 -6.95 -8.23
N ALA A 50 2.40 -7.24 -9.42
CA ALA A 50 3.07 -6.93 -10.67
C ALA A 50 2.24 -5.94 -11.48
N GLY A 51 2.91 -5.13 -12.28
CA GLY A 51 2.23 -4.18 -13.15
C GLY A 51 3.19 -3.50 -14.10
N TYR A 52 2.69 -3.18 -15.28
CA TYR A 52 3.39 -2.42 -16.30
C TYR A 52 2.96 -0.95 -16.27
N ARG A 53 3.89 -0.07 -16.64
CA ARG A 53 3.62 1.37 -16.71
C ARG A 53 2.80 1.71 -17.94
N GLY A 54 1.49 1.86 -17.77
CA GLY A 54 0.60 2.38 -18.82
C GLY A 54 -0.31 3.50 -18.32
N SER A 55 -0.68 4.45 -19.18
CA SER A 55 -1.86 5.27 -18.92
C SER A 55 -3.09 4.35 -18.96
N PRO A 56 -3.99 4.31 -17.95
CA PRO A 56 -4.19 5.28 -16.87
C PRO A 56 -3.58 4.90 -15.50
N LEU A 57 -2.91 3.74 -15.38
CA LEU A 57 -2.46 3.16 -14.11
C LEU A 57 -1.01 3.50 -13.72
N GLY A 58 -0.28 4.27 -14.52
CA GLY A 58 1.13 4.61 -14.24
C GLY A 58 1.34 5.33 -12.90
N ASN A 59 0.31 6.02 -12.38
CA ASN A 59 0.34 6.60 -11.05
C ASN A 59 0.22 5.56 -9.93
N VAL A 60 -0.42 4.41 -10.17
CA VAL A 60 -0.55 3.32 -9.18
C VAL A 60 0.82 2.68 -8.94
N GLU A 61 1.51 2.28 -10.01
CA GLU A 61 2.87 1.73 -9.96
C GLU A 61 3.82 2.69 -9.23
N ARG A 62 3.73 3.99 -9.54
CA ARG A 62 4.52 5.04 -8.88
C ARG A 62 4.26 5.09 -7.37
N GLU A 63 3.00 4.99 -6.94
CA GLU A 63 2.68 5.01 -5.51
C GLU A 63 3.22 3.76 -4.79
N PHE A 64 3.12 2.57 -5.38
CA PHE A 64 3.74 1.36 -4.82
C PHE A 64 5.26 1.50 -4.71
N GLY A 65 5.91 2.04 -5.75
CA GLY A 65 7.36 2.31 -5.75
C GLY A 65 7.83 3.33 -4.71
N ARG A 66 6.94 4.17 -4.16
CA ARG A 66 7.26 5.17 -3.12
C ARG A 66 7.29 4.62 -1.70
N VAL A 67 6.76 3.41 -1.46
CA VAL A 67 6.61 2.84 -0.11
C VAL A 67 7.24 1.45 0.08
N PRO A 68 8.46 1.18 -0.42
CA PRO A 68 9.06 -0.15 -0.36
C PRO A 68 9.22 -0.69 1.08
N GLY A 69 9.45 0.19 2.06
CA GLY A 69 9.55 -0.18 3.47
C GLY A 69 8.24 -0.74 4.03
N LEU A 70 7.10 -0.10 3.72
CA LEU A 70 5.78 -0.57 4.17
C LEU A 70 5.42 -1.89 3.49
N LEU A 71 5.73 -2.04 2.20
CA LEU A 71 5.49 -3.29 1.47
C LEU A 71 6.31 -4.45 2.07
N LYS A 72 7.59 -4.22 2.36
CA LYS A 72 8.45 -5.22 3.00
C LYS A 72 7.92 -5.63 4.39
N GLN A 73 7.48 -4.67 5.20
CA GLN A 73 6.88 -4.95 6.51
C GLN A 73 5.60 -5.77 6.39
N ALA A 74 4.81 -5.53 5.35
CA ALA A 74 3.58 -6.27 5.05
C ALA A 74 3.79 -7.60 4.31
N ASN A 75 5.04 -8.05 4.12
CA ASN A 75 5.37 -9.23 3.31
C ASN A 75 4.82 -9.16 1.88
N ILE A 76 4.88 -7.98 1.26
CA ILE A 76 4.43 -7.71 -0.11
C ILE A 76 5.63 -7.44 -1.00
N VAL A 77 5.72 -8.19 -2.10
CA VAL A 77 6.68 -7.95 -3.17
C VAL A 77 6.00 -7.16 -4.28
N PHE A 78 6.59 -6.02 -4.62
CA PHE A 78 6.20 -5.26 -5.81
C PHE A 78 7.25 -5.44 -6.91
N ARG A 79 6.84 -5.91 -8.08
CA ARG A 79 7.71 -6.12 -9.24
C ARG A 79 7.18 -5.36 -10.45
N PRO A 80 7.88 -4.30 -10.92
CA PRO A 80 7.51 -3.66 -12.17
C PRO A 80 7.74 -4.65 -13.34
N ALA A 81 6.79 -4.68 -14.28
CA ALA A 81 6.87 -5.46 -15.51
C ALA A 81 7.32 -4.59 -16.69
N VAL A 82 7.73 -5.23 -17.80
CA VAL A 82 8.16 -4.56 -19.04
C VAL A 82 7.00 -4.42 -20.05
N ASN A 83 5.95 -5.20 -19.85
CA ASN A 83 4.71 -5.29 -20.63
C ASN A 83 3.65 -6.04 -19.78
N GLU A 84 2.44 -6.21 -20.30
CA GLU A 84 1.34 -6.93 -19.65
C GLU A 84 1.41 -8.46 -19.75
N ASP A 85 2.20 -8.99 -20.70
CA ASP A 85 2.44 -10.44 -20.92
C ASP A 85 3.61 -10.98 -20.07
#